data_AF-K1QHY6-F1
#
_entry.id   AF-K1QHY6-F1
#
_cell.length_a   1.000
_cell.length_b   1.000
_cell.length_c   1.000
_cell.angle_alpha   90.00
_cell.angle_beta   90.00
_cell.angle_gamma   90.00
#
_symmetry.space_group_name_H-M   'P 1'
#
loop_
_entity.id
_entity.type
_entity.pdbx_description
1 polymer ?
#
loop_
_entity_poly.entity_id
_entity_poly.type
_entity_poly.pdbx_seq_one_letter_code
_entity_poly.pdbx_strand_id
1 'polypeptide(L)'
;MSGGKSIDLNSVKYAEESEDILNMVESLRLSSDEPEKCLDRILKFLLVEQDEEDLDQALETAVENGMLGDLYDIMTHTSDGTLCKVIQILAELGKTETIREPCVMQGFVPILLQHLKSDDIIMATQACRALGNICFENDIGRNAVDENDGILLLLKLLREHVKSTEDGADRLRTIACGFLLNVTNTHDSLMQKAVDGGALDVLDEYIRYHQQDHGLCNMVLLTLGSFIDSDEVKDVLAETSLSNNLIQIIQVNQGKLDPESQQLIKMASDLLILLLTGDKGAETMFANGEGPVFIESVKWLEDEDSRLQMAAVLAIGNFARNDNHCQRLVEEGIVEHLVEILKEHRDHEADMTLQHAILSALRNLAIPARNKPALLMAGVLETVLLLLSSDTMAVVFKLLGVLRMLVDGQETAALQLGTDRGFMDRLVGWCEVDEHAGVQGEGTRLLASLVKNGRSVELMRNVVKCQGIPPLVAMVSSEHLVMQNEALVALTLISSTVLDEAALPLKQSELTETISSLLGNKSTLPEILCNTLTLTKTLCSAVSESPPSTLSCKLLACTGRVTNMQQSLKEEIMTSGIVDIARQLSCHEEEKVREAANTFVAVLEEAPLER
;
A
#
# COMPACT_ATOMS: atom_id res chain seq x y z
N MET A 1 -75.30 -32.05 21.94
CA MET A 1 -74.38 -30.91 22.20
C MET A 1 -73.22 -31.48 22.99
N SER A 2 -72.15 -31.99 22.37
CA SER A 2 -71.03 -31.29 21.68
C SER A 2 -70.12 -30.50 22.62
N GLY A 3 -68.82 -30.81 22.54
CA GLY A 3 -67.69 -30.11 23.18
C GLY A 3 -66.98 -31.03 24.18
N GLY A 4 -65.98 -31.84 23.81
CA GLY A 4 -64.79 -31.49 23.02
C GLY A 4 -63.66 -31.11 23.99
N LYS A 5 -63.03 -32.10 24.64
CA LYS A 5 -61.80 -31.88 25.43
C LYS A 5 -60.61 -31.91 24.49
N SER A 6 -60.00 -30.74 24.34
CA SER A 6 -58.72 -30.52 23.66
C SER A 6 -57.66 -31.43 24.27
N ILE A 7 -57.03 -32.25 23.43
CA ILE A 7 -55.80 -32.95 23.74
C ILE A 7 -54.68 -31.92 23.54
N ASP A 8 -53.98 -31.59 24.62
CA ASP A 8 -52.82 -30.71 24.56
C ASP A 8 -51.62 -31.49 23.98
N LEU A 9 -51.44 -31.33 22.67
CA LEU A 9 -50.37 -31.93 21.87
C LEU A 9 -48.97 -31.33 22.20
N ASN A 10 -48.87 -30.36 23.13
CA ASN A 10 -47.59 -29.80 23.57
C ASN A 10 -46.94 -30.56 24.75
N SER A 11 -47.59 -31.60 25.28
CA SER A 11 -47.08 -32.36 26.44
C SER A 11 -46.23 -33.59 26.10
N VAL A 12 -45.89 -33.81 24.81
CA VAL A 12 -45.11 -34.99 24.34
C VAL A 12 -43.85 -34.59 23.55
N LYS A 13 -43.27 -33.41 23.81
CA LYS A 13 -42.04 -32.96 23.12
C LYS A 13 -40.89 -32.48 24.00
N TYR A 14 -40.96 -32.63 25.33
CA TYR A 14 -39.90 -32.20 26.24
C TYR A 14 -39.60 -33.25 27.32
N ALA A 15 -39.08 -34.40 26.89
CA ALA A 15 -38.51 -35.41 27.77
C ALA A 15 -37.44 -36.25 27.04
N GLU A 16 -36.62 -35.62 26.20
CA GLU A 16 -35.24 -36.07 26.04
C GLU A 16 -34.44 -35.22 27.03
N GLU A 17 -33.83 -35.87 28.02
CA GLU A 17 -32.93 -35.23 28.97
C GLU A 17 -31.89 -34.45 28.14
N SER A 18 -31.82 -33.12 28.33
CA SER A 18 -30.72 -32.31 27.84
C SER A 18 -29.48 -32.79 28.56
N GLU A 19 -28.80 -33.75 27.98
CA GLU A 19 -27.63 -34.35 28.56
C GLU A 19 -26.48 -33.34 28.49
N ASP A 20 -26.05 -32.88 29.66
CA ASP A 20 -24.91 -31.97 29.82
C ASP A 20 -23.59 -32.72 29.54
N ILE A 21 -22.63 -32.05 28.90
CA ILE A 21 -21.32 -32.61 28.55
C ILE A 21 -20.58 -33.17 29.78
N LEU A 22 -20.79 -32.58 30.96
CA LEU A 22 -20.25 -33.09 32.22
C LEU A 22 -20.69 -34.53 32.52
N ASN A 23 -21.97 -34.84 32.33
CA ASN A 23 -22.50 -36.18 32.54
C ASN A 23 -21.92 -37.17 31.52
N MET A 24 -21.63 -36.70 30.30
CA MET A 24 -20.99 -37.53 29.26
C MET A 24 -19.54 -37.83 29.61
N VAL A 25 -18.79 -36.86 30.14
CA VAL A 25 -17.41 -37.03 30.63
C VAL A 25 -17.37 -37.95 31.84
N GLU A 26 -18.29 -37.81 32.79
CA GLU A 26 -18.40 -38.74 33.92
C GLU A 26 -18.72 -40.18 33.45
N SER A 27 -19.63 -40.31 32.47
CA SER A 27 -19.96 -41.60 31.87
C SER A 27 -18.76 -42.23 31.13
N LEU A 28 -17.91 -41.41 30.52
CA LEU A 28 -16.69 -41.86 29.83
C LEU A 28 -15.72 -42.52 30.82
N ARG A 29 -15.54 -41.93 32.02
CA ARG A 29 -14.70 -42.50 33.10
C ARG A 29 -15.20 -43.84 33.58
N LEU A 30 -16.52 -43.98 33.70
CA LEU A 30 -17.16 -45.21 34.19
C LEU A 30 -17.16 -46.33 33.14
N SER A 31 -16.97 -45.99 31.86
CA SER A 31 -17.06 -46.92 30.73
C SER A 31 -15.69 -47.27 30.13
N SER A 32 -14.63 -47.31 30.96
CA SER A 32 -13.23 -47.45 30.52
C SER A 32 -12.95 -48.65 29.61
N ASP A 33 -13.77 -49.71 29.69
CA ASP A 33 -13.61 -50.93 28.89
C ASP A 33 -14.25 -50.84 27.48
N GLU A 34 -15.22 -49.95 27.27
CA GLU A 34 -15.90 -49.72 25.98
C GLU A 34 -16.25 -48.22 25.78
N PRO A 35 -15.26 -47.32 25.63
CA PRO A 35 -15.48 -45.88 25.65
C PRO A 35 -16.21 -45.33 24.40
N GLU A 36 -16.28 -46.11 23.32
CA GLU A 36 -16.74 -45.65 22.00
C GLU A 36 -18.12 -44.97 22.01
N LYS A 37 -19.10 -45.52 22.74
CA LYS A 37 -20.45 -44.95 22.80
C LYS A 37 -20.49 -43.60 23.51
N CYS A 38 -19.66 -43.44 24.54
CA CYS A 38 -19.53 -42.17 25.26
C CYS A 38 -18.86 -41.12 24.37
N LEU A 39 -17.80 -41.51 23.66
CA LEU A 39 -17.13 -40.64 22.68
C LEU A 39 -18.08 -40.21 21.55
N ASP A 40 -18.94 -41.11 21.05
CA ASP A 40 -19.94 -40.77 20.04
C ASP A 40 -20.95 -39.72 20.53
N ARG A 41 -21.34 -39.80 21.82
CA ARG A 41 -22.25 -38.82 22.44
C ARG A 41 -21.57 -37.47 22.59
N ILE A 42 -20.34 -37.45 23.09
CA ILE A 42 -19.52 -36.23 23.22
C ILE A 42 -19.33 -35.58 21.85
N LEU A 43 -18.90 -36.35 20.85
CA LEU A 43 -18.69 -35.82 19.50
C LEU A 43 -20.01 -35.29 18.91
N LYS A 44 -21.12 -36.01 19.10
CA LYS A 44 -22.43 -35.51 18.66
C LYS A 44 -22.82 -34.21 19.35
N PHE A 45 -22.56 -34.08 20.65
CA PHE A 45 -22.78 -32.84 21.40
C PHE A 45 -21.99 -31.68 20.77
N LEU A 46 -20.70 -31.89 20.50
CA LEU A 46 -19.81 -30.87 19.90
C LEU A 46 -20.19 -30.48 18.46
N LEU A 47 -20.85 -31.36 17.72
CA LEU A 47 -21.24 -31.13 16.33
C LEU A 47 -22.62 -30.49 16.15
N VAL A 48 -23.44 -30.45 17.20
CA VAL A 48 -24.74 -29.77 17.16
C VAL A 48 -24.49 -28.26 17.20
N GLU A 49 -25.24 -27.50 16.41
CA GLU A 49 -25.21 -26.04 16.44
C GLU A 49 -25.80 -25.56 17.77
N GLN A 50 -25.00 -24.82 18.54
CA GLN A 50 -25.37 -24.29 19.86
C GLN A 50 -24.89 -22.84 19.96
N ASP A 51 -25.32 -22.14 21.00
CA ASP A 51 -24.78 -20.81 21.31
C ASP A 51 -23.29 -20.94 21.68
N GLU A 52 -22.46 -20.05 21.13
CA GLU A 52 -21.00 -20.13 21.25
C GLU A 52 -20.53 -19.86 22.69
N GLU A 53 -21.17 -18.91 23.40
CA GLU A 53 -20.83 -18.61 24.79
C GLU A 53 -21.23 -19.76 25.72
N ASP A 54 -22.42 -20.33 25.53
CA ASP A 54 -22.89 -21.48 26.31
C ASP A 54 -22.00 -22.72 26.09
N LEU A 55 -21.60 -22.98 24.83
CA LEU A 55 -20.72 -24.08 24.50
C LEU A 55 -19.35 -23.89 25.16
N ASP A 56 -18.72 -22.74 24.99
CA ASP A 56 -17.40 -22.45 25.56
C ASP A 56 -17.42 -22.61 27.08
N GLN A 57 -18.44 -22.10 27.77
CA GLN A 57 -18.57 -22.26 29.22
C GLN A 57 -18.73 -23.73 29.64
N ALA A 58 -19.51 -24.52 28.89
CA ALA A 58 -19.69 -25.94 29.14
C ALA A 58 -18.39 -26.73 28.92
N LEU A 59 -17.64 -26.39 27.88
CA LEU A 59 -16.35 -27.01 27.57
C LEU A 59 -15.28 -26.65 28.59
N GLU A 60 -15.18 -25.39 29.01
CA GLU A 60 -14.29 -24.98 30.10
C GLU A 60 -14.57 -25.77 31.37
N THR A 61 -15.84 -25.89 31.74
CA THR A 61 -16.25 -26.67 32.91
C THR A 61 -15.89 -28.15 32.76
N ALA A 62 -16.07 -28.74 31.57
CA ALA A 62 -15.68 -30.13 31.30
C ALA A 62 -14.16 -30.34 31.39
N VAL A 63 -13.37 -29.39 30.86
CA VAL A 63 -11.91 -29.40 30.92
C VAL A 63 -11.42 -29.27 32.37
N GLU A 64 -11.97 -28.34 33.15
CA GLU A 64 -11.71 -28.21 34.59
C GLU A 64 -12.03 -29.48 35.36
N ASN A 65 -13.07 -30.20 34.93
CA ASN A 65 -13.46 -31.45 35.54
C ASN A 65 -12.62 -32.65 35.08
N GLY A 66 -11.62 -32.48 34.21
CA GLY A 66 -10.63 -33.49 33.84
C GLY A 66 -10.85 -34.19 32.50
N MET A 67 -11.72 -33.67 31.64
CA MET A 67 -12.02 -34.26 30.31
C MET A 67 -10.76 -34.53 29.49
N LEU A 68 -9.79 -33.60 29.46
CA LEU A 68 -8.56 -33.77 28.69
C LEU A 68 -7.69 -34.93 29.23
N GLY A 69 -7.66 -35.13 30.55
CA GLY A 69 -6.95 -36.27 31.15
C GLY A 69 -7.57 -37.60 30.71
N ASP A 70 -8.90 -37.70 30.77
CA ASP A 70 -9.61 -38.92 30.36
C ASP A 70 -9.39 -39.23 28.87
N LEU A 71 -9.44 -38.20 28.01
CA LEU A 71 -9.16 -38.35 26.58
C LEU A 71 -7.71 -38.79 26.32
N TYR A 72 -6.76 -38.24 27.07
CA TYR A 72 -5.34 -38.61 26.97
C TYR A 72 -5.08 -40.07 27.36
N ASP A 73 -5.70 -40.51 28.45
CA ASP A 73 -5.59 -41.91 28.91
C ASP A 73 -6.19 -42.87 27.87
N ILE A 74 -7.32 -42.53 27.27
CA ILE A 74 -7.92 -43.31 26.17
C ILE A 74 -6.99 -43.32 24.96
N MET A 75 -6.45 -42.16 24.56
CA MET A 75 -5.58 -42.04 23.39
C MET A 75 -4.33 -42.92 23.48
N THR A 76 -3.81 -43.13 24.68
CA THR A 76 -2.57 -43.89 24.93
C THR A 76 -2.77 -45.41 25.11
N HIS A 77 -4.01 -45.87 25.31
CA HIS A 77 -4.30 -47.27 25.67
C HIS A 77 -5.29 -47.99 24.73
N THR A 78 -5.72 -47.39 23.62
CA THR A 78 -6.79 -47.94 22.76
C THR A 78 -6.37 -48.22 21.30
N SER A 79 -7.28 -48.82 20.53
CA SER A 79 -7.13 -49.19 19.11
C SER A 79 -7.50 -48.04 18.15
N ASP A 80 -7.14 -48.19 16.86
CA ASP A 80 -7.24 -47.15 15.82
C ASP A 80 -8.65 -46.51 15.69
N GLY A 81 -9.73 -47.29 15.84
CA GLY A 81 -11.11 -46.78 15.72
C GLY A 81 -11.50 -45.81 16.84
N THR A 82 -11.20 -46.16 18.09
CA THR A 82 -11.41 -45.30 19.26
C THR A 82 -10.50 -44.09 19.22
N LEU A 83 -9.26 -44.29 18.79
CA LEU A 83 -8.26 -43.23 18.63
C LEU A 83 -8.71 -42.14 17.66
N CYS A 84 -9.25 -42.54 16.49
CA CYS A 84 -9.77 -41.57 15.52
C CYS A 84 -10.90 -40.71 16.12
N LYS A 85 -11.80 -41.29 16.94
CA LYS A 85 -12.87 -40.53 17.61
C LYS A 85 -12.31 -39.53 18.62
N VAL A 86 -11.29 -39.91 19.40
CA VAL A 86 -10.62 -38.99 20.33
C VAL A 86 -10.00 -37.81 19.56
N ILE A 87 -9.31 -38.06 18.45
CA ILE A 87 -8.71 -37.00 17.63
C ILE A 87 -9.80 -36.08 17.03
N GLN A 88 -10.95 -36.62 16.62
CA GLN A 88 -12.08 -35.81 16.17
C GLN A 88 -12.60 -34.89 17.27
N ILE A 89 -12.74 -35.41 18.50
CA ILE A 89 -13.13 -34.60 19.66
C ILE A 89 -12.10 -33.50 19.91
N LEU A 90 -10.80 -33.82 19.89
CA LEU A 90 -9.72 -32.82 20.02
C LEU A 90 -9.77 -31.75 18.92
N ALA A 91 -10.15 -32.13 17.70
CA ALA A 91 -10.33 -31.19 16.61
C ALA A 91 -11.51 -30.24 16.84
N GLU A 92 -12.61 -30.69 17.45
CA GLU A 92 -13.70 -29.79 17.86
C GLU A 92 -13.28 -28.92 19.04
N LEU A 93 -12.66 -29.49 20.08
CA LEU A 93 -12.20 -28.75 21.26
C LEU A 93 -11.21 -27.63 20.92
N GLY A 94 -10.29 -27.88 19.97
CA GLY A 94 -9.31 -26.87 19.55
C GLY A 94 -9.90 -25.62 18.88
N LYS A 95 -11.20 -25.63 18.53
CA LYS A 95 -11.87 -24.42 18.00
C LYS A 95 -12.01 -23.35 19.09
N THR A 96 -12.26 -23.74 20.33
CA THR A 96 -12.41 -22.84 21.47
C THR A 96 -11.04 -22.33 21.94
N GLU A 97 -10.86 -21.01 21.94
CA GLU A 97 -9.59 -20.34 22.28
C GLU A 97 -9.04 -20.78 23.63
N THR A 98 -9.90 -20.80 24.67
CA THR A 98 -9.51 -21.11 26.05
C THR A 98 -9.07 -22.57 26.27
N ILE A 99 -9.35 -23.46 25.32
CA ILE A 99 -9.01 -24.90 25.40
C ILE A 99 -7.71 -25.24 24.65
N ARG A 100 -7.27 -24.39 23.71
CA ARG A 100 -6.08 -24.66 22.89
C ARG A 100 -4.82 -24.86 23.74
N GLU A 101 -4.56 -23.98 24.72
CA GLU A 101 -3.43 -24.12 25.64
C GLU A 101 -3.54 -25.35 26.55
N PRO A 102 -4.68 -25.63 27.22
CA PRO A 102 -4.90 -26.88 27.94
C PRO A 102 -4.62 -28.15 27.11
N CYS A 103 -5.00 -28.19 25.82
CA CYS A 103 -4.67 -29.31 24.94
C CYS A 103 -3.15 -29.48 24.75
N VAL A 104 -2.40 -28.38 24.64
CA VAL A 104 -0.94 -28.43 24.54
C VAL A 104 -0.34 -28.95 25.85
N MET A 105 -0.78 -28.40 26.99
CA MET A 105 -0.28 -28.75 28.32
C MET A 105 -0.56 -30.21 28.70
N GLN A 106 -1.67 -30.78 28.24
CA GLN A 106 -1.99 -32.20 28.42
C GLN A 106 -1.07 -33.13 27.61
N GLY A 107 -0.34 -32.61 26.61
CA GLY A 107 0.64 -33.37 25.84
C GLY A 107 0.08 -34.03 24.58
N PHE A 108 -1.01 -33.51 24.00
CA PHE A 108 -1.60 -34.08 22.77
C PHE A 108 -0.74 -33.87 21.52
N VAL A 109 -0.01 -32.75 21.43
CA VAL A 109 0.72 -32.35 20.20
C VAL A 109 1.69 -33.43 19.69
N PRO A 110 2.58 -34.03 20.51
CA PRO A 110 3.51 -35.06 20.03
C PRO A 110 2.80 -36.33 19.54
N ILE A 111 1.64 -36.68 20.12
CA ILE A 111 0.87 -37.87 19.71
C ILE A 111 0.16 -37.59 18.38
N LEU A 112 -0.50 -36.43 18.26
CA LEU A 112 -1.16 -36.00 17.02
C LEU A 112 -0.17 -35.94 15.84
N LEU A 113 1.05 -35.46 16.07
CA LEU A 113 2.09 -35.40 15.04
C LEU A 113 2.54 -36.78 14.54
N GLN A 114 2.47 -37.83 15.36
CA GLN A 114 2.77 -39.20 14.92
C GLN A 114 1.75 -39.70 13.89
N HIS A 115 0.50 -39.27 14.00
CA HIS A 115 -0.59 -39.66 13.10
C HIS A 115 -0.55 -38.95 11.75
N LEU A 116 0.30 -37.94 11.56
CA LEU A 116 0.60 -37.41 10.22
C LEU A 116 1.33 -38.41 9.32
N LYS A 117 1.90 -39.48 9.90
CA LYS A 117 2.58 -40.55 9.15
C LYS A 117 1.68 -41.77 8.90
N SER A 118 0.40 -41.68 9.26
CA SER A 118 -0.54 -42.78 9.11
C SER A 118 -0.84 -43.04 7.63
N ASP A 119 -0.91 -44.32 7.23
CA ASP A 119 -1.42 -44.70 5.91
C ASP A 119 -2.96 -44.49 5.82
N ASP A 120 -3.64 -44.25 6.94
CA ASP A 120 -5.06 -43.90 6.99
C ASP A 120 -5.26 -42.38 6.80
N ILE A 121 -5.73 -42.00 5.61
CA ILE A 121 -6.08 -40.62 5.24
C ILE A 121 -7.04 -39.98 6.22
N ILE A 122 -8.03 -40.71 6.74
CA ILE A 122 -9.01 -40.16 7.67
C ILE A 122 -8.31 -39.78 8.96
N MET A 123 -7.46 -40.66 9.49
CA MET A 123 -6.70 -40.41 10.70
C MET A 123 -5.74 -39.22 10.53
N ALA A 124 -4.97 -39.17 9.43
CA ALA A 124 -4.10 -38.04 9.12
C ALA A 124 -4.89 -36.72 8.99
N THR A 125 -6.08 -36.78 8.36
CA THR A 125 -6.96 -35.61 8.21
C THR A 125 -7.41 -35.06 9.55
N GLN A 126 -7.86 -35.92 10.47
CA GLN A 126 -8.31 -35.46 11.79
C GLN A 126 -7.13 -34.96 12.63
N ALA A 127 -5.95 -35.57 12.51
CA ALA A 127 -4.75 -35.09 13.19
C ALA A 127 -4.33 -33.69 12.69
N CYS A 128 -4.32 -33.46 11.38
CA CYS A 128 -4.08 -32.12 10.81
C CYS A 128 -5.12 -31.10 11.30
N ARG A 129 -6.40 -31.49 11.33
CA ARG A 129 -7.49 -30.62 11.79
C ARG A 129 -7.33 -30.22 13.26
N ALA A 130 -7.01 -31.18 14.12
CA ALA A 130 -6.76 -30.91 15.54
C ALA A 130 -5.55 -29.99 15.74
N LEU A 131 -4.42 -30.29 15.10
CA LEU A 131 -3.21 -29.48 15.19
C LEU A 131 -3.40 -28.07 14.61
N GLY A 132 -4.09 -27.96 13.47
CA GLY A 132 -4.43 -26.68 12.85
C GLY A 132 -5.26 -25.79 13.77
N ASN A 133 -6.26 -26.35 14.44
CA ASN A 133 -7.09 -25.60 15.39
C ASN A 133 -6.30 -25.24 16.65
N ILE A 134 -5.49 -26.17 17.19
CA ILE A 134 -4.61 -25.89 18.34
C ILE A 134 -3.61 -24.76 18.04
N CYS A 135 -3.14 -24.61 16.80
CA CYS A 135 -2.19 -23.56 16.40
C CYS A 135 -2.84 -22.22 16.03
N PHE A 136 -4.16 -22.17 15.84
CA PHE A 136 -4.85 -20.95 15.41
C PHE A 136 -4.74 -19.87 16.51
N GLU A 137 -4.06 -18.77 16.18
CA GLU A 137 -3.80 -17.64 17.10
C GLU A 137 -3.23 -18.07 18.47
N ASN A 138 -2.46 -19.16 18.51
CA ASN A 138 -1.95 -19.74 19.75
C ASN A 138 -0.46 -20.10 19.61
N ASP A 139 0.42 -19.19 20.02
CA ASP A 139 1.87 -19.37 19.93
C ASP A 139 2.39 -20.53 20.79
N ILE A 140 1.71 -20.89 21.88
CA ILE A 140 2.08 -22.06 22.69
C ILE A 140 1.88 -23.34 21.87
N GLY A 141 0.76 -23.45 21.15
CA GLY A 141 0.50 -24.56 20.23
C GLY A 141 1.48 -24.61 19.07
N ARG A 142 1.77 -23.46 18.46
CA ARG A 142 2.72 -23.34 17.35
C ARG A 142 4.13 -23.77 17.75
N ASN A 143 4.62 -23.30 18.91
CA ASN A 143 5.92 -23.68 19.44
C ASN A 143 5.97 -25.17 19.83
N ALA A 144 4.92 -25.73 20.41
CA ALA A 144 4.86 -27.16 20.70
C ALA A 144 4.93 -28.02 19.43
N VAL A 145 4.34 -27.57 18.32
CA VAL A 145 4.48 -28.23 17.01
C VAL A 145 5.93 -28.16 16.53
N ASP A 146 6.57 -27.00 16.63
CA ASP A 146 7.95 -26.79 16.22
C ASP A 146 8.96 -27.62 17.02
N GLU A 147 8.80 -27.70 18.35
CA GLU A 147 9.63 -28.52 19.25
C GLU A 147 9.62 -30.02 18.91
N ASN A 148 8.61 -30.47 18.16
CA ASN A 148 8.41 -31.85 17.75
C ASN A 148 8.59 -32.06 16.23
N ASP A 149 9.37 -31.20 15.57
CA ASP A 149 9.66 -31.23 14.12
C ASP A 149 8.39 -31.18 13.24
N GLY A 150 7.29 -30.62 13.76
CA GLY A 150 5.98 -30.76 13.16
C GLY A 150 5.84 -30.10 11.79
N ILE A 151 6.56 -28.99 11.53
CA ILE A 151 6.61 -28.36 10.20
C ILE A 151 7.22 -29.34 9.18
N LEU A 152 8.32 -30.02 9.51
CA LEU A 152 8.96 -30.97 8.59
C LEU A 152 8.05 -32.17 8.32
N LEU A 153 7.35 -32.66 9.34
CA LEU A 153 6.36 -33.74 9.20
C LEU A 153 5.18 -33.31 8.31
N LEU A 154 4.65 -32.11 8.53
CA LEU A 154 3.56 -31.56 7.73
C LEU A 154 3.97 -31.38 6.26
N LEU A 155 5.15 -30.82 6.00
CA LEU A 155 5.65 -30.63 4.63
C LEU A 155 5.91 -31.97 3.94
N LYS A 156 6.35 -33.00 4.68
CA LYS A 156 6.48 -34.35 4.14
C LYS A 156 5.11 -34.90 3.72
N LEU A 157 4.10 -34.81 4.58
CA LEU A 157 2.73 -35.22 4.28
C LEU A 157 2.18 -34.49 3.04
N LEU A 158 2.32 -33.17 3.00
CA LEU A 158 1.85 -32.37 1.87
C LEU A 158 2.52 -32.82 0.56
N ARG A 159 3.84 -33.08 0.56
CA ARG A 159 4.56 -33.59 -0.63
C ARG A 159 4.04 -34.95 -1.11
N GLU A 160 3.79 -35.87 -0.19
CA GLU A 160 3.32 -37.21 -0.52
C GLU A 160 1.92 -37.17 -1.15
N HIS A 161 1.09 -36.20 -0.77
CA HIS A 161 -0.28 -36.07 -1.28
C HIS A 161 -0.47 -35.11 -2.45
N VAL A 162 0.57 -34.42 -2.96
CA VAL A 162 0.45 -33.49 -4.12
C VAL A 162 -0.31 -34.11 -5.29
N LYS A 163 -0.04 -35.37 -5.62
CA LYS A 163 -0.67 -36.07 -6.76
C LYS A 163 -1.47 -37.30 -6.33
N SER A 164 -1.71 -37.47 -5.03
CA SER A 164 -2.46 -38.63 -4.55
C SER A 164 -3.89 -38.58 -5.11
N THR A 165 -4.36 -39.74 -5.58
CA THR A 165 -5.72 -39.96 -6.08
C THR A 165 -6.51 -40.86 -5.14
N GLU A 166 -6.01 -41.09 -3.93
CA GLU A 166 -6.68 -41.87 -2.91
C GLU A 166 -7.94 -41.14 -2.42
N ASP A 167 -8.93 -41.92 -1.98
CA ASP A 167 -10.20 -41.38 -1.51
C ASP A 167 -9.99 -40.50 -0.26
N GLY A 168 -10.51 -39.28 -0.30
CA GLY A 168 -10.32 -38.27 0.76
C GLY A 168 -9.01 -37.47 0.71
N ALA A 169 -8.12 -37.71 -0.27
CA ALA A 169 -6.87 -36.96 -0.40
C ALA A 169 -7.11 -35.46 -0.68
N ASP A 170 -8.18 -35.09 -1.38
CA ASP A 170 -8.65 -33.71 -1.56
C ASP A 170 -8.90 -33.00 -0.22
N ARG A 171 -9.69 -33.62 0.65
CA ARG A 171 -10.00 -33.07 1.96
C ARG A 171 -8.76 -32.98 2.85
N LEU A 172 -7.89 -33.99 2.81
CA LEU A 172 -6.63 -33.99 3.56
C LEU A 172 -5.75 -32.81 3.16
N ARG A 173 -5.56 -32.57 1.86
CA ARG A 173 -4.72 -31.47 1.35
C ARG A 173 -5.22 -30.11 1.82
N THR A 174 -6.52 -29.86 1.70
CA THR A 174 -7.13 -28.59 2.13
C THR A 174 -6.93 -28.37 3.63
N ILE A 175 -7.16 -29.39 4.46
CA ILE A 175 -6.98 -29.30 5.91
C ILE A 175 -5.50 -29.16 6.30
N ALA A 176 -4.60 -29.89 5.64
CA ALA A 176 -3.17 -29.81 5.89
C ALA A 176 -2.58 -28.45 5.47
N CYS A 177 -3.06 -27.85 4.38
CA CYS A 177 -2.75 -26.46 4.04
C CYS A 177 -3.29 -25.46 5.07
N GLY A 178 -4.51 -25.67 5.58
CA GLY A 178 -5.05 -24.87 6.69
C GLY A 178 -4.21 -24.98 7.97
N PHE A 179 -3.70 -26.17 8.29
CA PHE A 179 -2.75 -26.35 9.39
C PHE A 179 -1.44 -25.59 9.11
N LEU A 180 -0.89 -25.68 7.89
CA LEU A 180 0.31 -24.94 7.52
C LEU A 180 0.11 -23.42 7.69
N LEU A 181 -1.02 -22.88 7.23
CA LEU A 181 -1.38 -21.48 7.45
C LEU A 181 -1.41 -21.16 8.95
N ASN A 182 -2.15 -21.93 9.75
CA ASN A 182 -2.32 -21.61 11.16
C ASN A 182 -1.03 -21.68 11.98
N VAL A 183 -0.11 -22.60 11.64
CA VAL A 183 1.17 -22.74 12.33
C VAL A 183 2.19 -21.65 11.95
N THR A 184 2.02 -21.01 10.79
CA THR A 184 2.98 -20.03 10.25
C THR A 184 2.47 -18.59 10.25
N ASN A 185 1.14 -18.38 10.18
CA ASN A 185 0.54 -17.05 10.07
C ASN A 185 0.94 -16.16 11.24
N THR A 186 1.36 -14.93 10.95
CA THR A 186 1.88 -13.96 11.92
C THR A 186 3.05 -14.46 12.78
N HIS A 187 3.77 -15.50 12.35
CA HIS A 187 4.84 -16.13 13.11
C HIS A 187 6.12 -16.33 12.26
N ASP A 188 6.86 -15.23 12.03
CA ASP A 188 7.99 -15.13 11.11
C ASP A 188 9.03 -16.27 11.20
N SER A 189 9.40 -16.69 12.41
CA SER A 189 10.36 -17.79 12.62
C SER A 189 9.87 -19.12 12.03
N LEU A 190 8.60 -19.45 12.24
CA LEU A 190 8.01 -20.70 11.76
C LEU A 190 7.67 -20.62 10.28
N MET A 191 7.23 -19.45 9.81
CA MET A 191 7.13 -19.16 8.39
C MET A 191 8.47 -19.39 7.67
N GLN A 192 9.56 -18.82 8.17
CA GLN A 192 10.89 -19.00 7.57
C GLN A 192 11.32 -20.46 7.59
N LYS A 193 11.08 -21.19 8.69
CA LYS A 193 11.32 -22.64 8.74
C LYS A 193 10.51 -23.42 7.71
N ALA A 194 9.26 -23.04 7.46
CA ALA A 194 8.44 -23.66 6.42
C ALA A 194 8.99 -23.35 5.01
N VAL A 195 9.40 -22.10 4.76
CA VAL A 195 10.05 -21.68 3.51
C VAL A 195 11.34 -22.46 3.28
N ASP A 196 12.25 -22.50 4.26
CA ASP A 196 13.50 -23.27 4.22
C ASP A 196 13.24 -24.77 4.04
N GLY A 197 12.13 -25.23 4.63
CA GLY A 197 11.62 -26.59 4.49
C GLY A 197 11.02 -26.91 3.13
N GLY A 198 10.93 -25.95 2.21
CA GLY A 198 10.43 -26.07 0.84
C GLY A 198 8.90 -25.98 0.69
N ALA A 199 8.24 -25.20 1.54
CA ALA A 199 6.78 -24.97 1.46
C ALA A 199 6.35 -24.30 0.14
N LEU A 200 7.13 -23.33 -0.35
CA LEU A 200 6.79 -22.57 -1.56
C LEU A 200 6.62 -23.47 -2.79
N ASP A 201 7.52 -24.43 -2.99
CA ASP A 201 7.46 -25.38 -4.10
C ASP A 201 6.19 -26.26 -4.01
N VAL A 202 5.86 -26.73 -2.81
CA VAL A 202 4.68 -27.59 -2.58
C VAL A 202 3.39 -26.83 -2.84
N LEU A 203 3.31 -25.58 -2.39
CA LEU A 203 2.16 -24.70 -2.62
C LEU A 203 2.01 -24.37 -4.12
N ASP A 204 3.11 -24.11 -4.83
CA ASP A 204 3.11 -23.89 -6.29
C ASP A 204 2.62 -25.14 -7.05
N GLU A 205 3.08 -26.34 -6.65
CA GLU A 205 2.61 -27.59 -7.23
C GLU A 205 1.11 -27.84 -7.00
N TYR A 206 0.58 -27.49 -5.83
CA TYR A 206 -0.86 -27.65 -5.58
C TYR A 206 -1.71 -26.81 -6.52
N ILE A 207 -1.34 -25.55 -6.77
CA ILE A 207 -2.03 -24.72 -7.76
C ILE A 207 -1.95 -25.38 -9.14
N ARG A 208 -0.73 -25.80 -9.55
CA ARG A 208 -0.50 -26.41 -10.86
C ARG A 208 -1.37 -27.65 -11.12
N TYR A 209 -1.51 -28.54 -10.14
CA TYR A 209 -2.22 -29.81 -10.33
C TYR A 209 -3.71 -29.75 -9.96
N HIS A 210 -4.14 -28.80 -9.11
CA HIS A 210 -5.48 -28.77 -8.51
C HIS A 210 -6.21 -27.43 -8.70
N GLN A 211 -5.95 -26.72 -9.79
CA GLN A 211 -6.64 -25.46 -10.16
C GLN A 211 -8.18 -25.51 -10.21
N GLN A 212 -8.78 -26.71 -10.20
CA GLN A 212 -10.25 -26.89 -10.17
C GLN A 212 -10.80 -27.11 -8.75
N ASP A 213 -9.93 -27.35 -7.76
CA ASP A 213 -10.31 -27.51 -6.36
C ASP A 213 -10.30 -26.12 -5.70
N HIS A 214 -11.48 -25.49 -5.64
CA HIS A 214 -11.61 -24.13 -5.10
C HIS A 214 -11.20 -24.06 -3.62
N GLY A 215 -11.55 -25.07 -2.82
CA GLY A 215 -11.24 -25.10 -1.39
C GLY A 215 -9.74 -25.15 -1.14
N LEU A 216 -9.05 -26.04 -1.87
CA LEU A 216 -7.59 -26.15 -1.80
C LEU A 216 -6.91 -24.88 -2.32
N CYS A 217 -7.32 -24.38 -3.50
CA CYS A 217 -6.72 -23.15 -4.07
C CYS A 217 -6.87 -21.97 -3.11
N ASN A 218 -8.04 -21.80 -2.49
CA ASN A 218 -8.25 -20.74 -1.51
C ASN A 218 -7.29 -20.86 -0.31
N MET A 219 -7.12 -22.06 0.25
CA MET A 219 -6.17 -22.28 1.36
C MET A 219 -4.72 -22.03 0.94
N VAL A 220 -4.32 -22.47 -0.25
CA VAL A 220 -2.96 -22.24 -0.77
C VAL A 220 -2.70 -20.75 -0.99
N LEU A 221 -3.64 -20.02 -1.59
CA LEU A 221 -3.50 -18.57 -1.83
C LEU A 221 -3.48 -17.78 -0.52
N LEU A 222 -4.26 -18.16 0.50
CA LEU A 222 -4.17 -17.57 1.85
C LEU A 222 -2.79 -17.80 2.47
N THR A 223 -2.27 -19.03 2.37
CA THR A 223 -0.95 -19.40 2.91
C THR A 223 0.16 -18.61 2.22
N LEU A 224 0.16 -18.56 0.89
CA LEU A 224 1.13 -17.75 0.13
C LEU A 224 1.00 -16.26 0.45
N GLY A 225 -0.23 -15.77 0.58
CA GLY A 225 -0.51 -14.39 0.99
C GLY A 225 0.08 -14.04 2.36
N SER A 226 0.09 -14.98 3.32
CA SER A 226 0.76 -14.76 4.61
C SER A 226 2.29 -14.81 4.55
N PHE A 227 2.89 -15.30 3.45
CA PHE A 227 4.35 -15.42 3.31
C PHE A 227 4.95 -14.26 2.50
N ILE A 228 4.14 -13.60 1.67
CA ILE A 228 4.61 -12.73 0.60
C ILE A 228 5.15 -11.37 1.08
N ASP A 229 5.00 -11.03 2.35
CA ASP A 229 5.46 -9.74 2.87
C ASP A 229 7.00 -9.60 2.89
N SER A 230 7.73 -10.73 2.95
CA SER A 230 9.20 -10.75 2.85
C SER A 230 9.66 -10.58 1.40
N ASP A 231 10.60 -9.67 1.18
CA ASP A 231 11.22 -9.48 -0.15
C ASP A 231 12.04 -10.71 -0.56
N GLU A 232 12.64 -11.44 0.39
CA GLU A 232 13.31 -12.72 0.12
C GLU A 232 12.33 -13.77 -0.42
N VAL A 233 11.12 -13.85 0.16
CA VAL A 233 10.08 -14.76 -0.32
C VAL A 233 9.60 -14.37 -1.72
N LYS A 234 9.37 -13.07 -1.97
CA LYS A 234 9.03 -12.56 -3.32
C LYS A 234 10.11 -12.92 -4.34
N ASP A 235 11.38 -12.78 -3.97
CA ASP A 235 12.52 -13.08 -4.83
C ASP A 235 12.66 -14.56 -5.17
N VAL A 236 12.30 -15.45 -4.24
CA VAL A 236 12.24 -16.90 -4.49
C VAL A 236 11.05 -17.21 -5.40
N LEU A 237 9.86 -16.69 -5.08
CA LEU A 237 8.65 -16.94 -5.86
C LEU A 237 8.69 -16.35 -7.28
N ALA A 238 9.44 -15.27 -7.49
CA ALA A 238 9.70 -14.70 -8.80
C ALA A 238 10.40 -15.68 -9.77
N GLU A 239 11.17 -16.63 -9.23
CA GLU A 239 11.89 -17.65 -10.02
C GLU A 239 11.09 -18.94 -10.22
N THR A 240 9.95 -19.10 -9.53
CA THR A 240 9.10 -20.29 -9.68
C THR A 240 8.10 -20.12 -10.82
N SER A 241 7.25 -21.15 -11.01
CA SER A 241 6.15 -21.07 -11.97
C SER A 241 4.89 -20.41 -11.41
N LEU A 242 4.94 -19.90 -10.19
CA LEU A 242 3.77 -19.40 -9.46
C LEU A 242 3.02 -18.36 -10.27
N SER A 243 3.70 -17.38 -10.85
CA SER A 243 3.05 -16.33 -11.64
C SER A 243 2.22 -16.88 -12.81
N ASN A 244 2.72 -17.90 -13.52
CA ASN A 244 1.99 -18.58 -14.59
C ASN A 244 0.81 -19.40 -14.04
N ASN A 245 0.98 -20.03 -12.88
CA ASN A 245 -0.07 -20.83 -12.25
C ASN A 245 -1.20 -19.94 -11.69
N LEU A 246 -0.88 -18.74 -11.19
CA LEU A 246 -1.85 -17.72 -10.79
C LEU A 246 -2.66 -17.19 -11.98
N ILE A 247 -1.99 -16.94 -13.12
CA ILE A 247 -2.69 -16.61 -14.38
C ILE A 247 -3.67 -17.73 -14.77
N GLN A 248 -3.28 -19.00 -14.64
CA GLN A 248 -4.17 -20.12 -14.94
C GLN A 248 -5.39 -20.18 -14.02
N ILE A 249 -5.22 -19.93 -12.71
CA ILE A 249 -6.35 -19.79 -11.78
C ILE A 249 -7.32 -18.71 -12.27
N ILE A 250 -6.80 -17.55 -12.66
CA ILE A 250 -7.62 -16.43 -13.15
C ILE A 250 -8.38 -16.87 -14.41
N GLN A 251 -7.68 -17.37 -15.42
CA GLN A 251 -8.27 -17.78 -16.71
C GLN A 251 -9.32 -18.89 -16.58
N VAL A 252 -9.12 -19.87 -15.70
CA VAL A 252 -10.09 -20.94 -15.45
C VAL A 252 -11.38 -20.41 -14.83
N ASN A 253 -11.31 -19.30 -14.09
CA ASN A 253 -12.43 -18.74 -13.35
C ASN A 253 -13.07 -17.52 -14.02
N GLN A 254 -12.41 -16.93 -15.01
CA GLN A 254 -12.94 -15.82 -15.80
C GLN A 254 -14.33 -16.12 -16.39
N GLY A 255 -15.23 -15.15 -16.30
CA GLY A 255 -16.61 -15.25 -16.77
C GLY A 255 -17.56 -16.05 -15.88
N LYS A 256 -17.06 -16.74 -14.84
CA LYS A 256 -17.92 -17.40 -13.85
C LYS A 256 -18.42 -16.39 -12.81
N LEU A 257 -19.71 -16.44 -12.48
CA LEU A 257 -20.34 -15.46 -11.57
C LEU A 257 -20.50 -15.95 -10.13
N ASP A 258 -20.09 -17.19 -9.81
CA ASP A 258 -20.19 -17.71 -8.45
C ASP A 258 -19.17 -17.05 -7.50
N PRO A 259 -19.52 -16.83 -6.21
CA PRO A 259 -18.65 -16.13 -5.27
C PRO A 259 -17.26 -16.75 -5.11
N GLU A 260 -17.15 -18.08 -5.19
CA GLU A 260 -15.89 -18.80 -5.00
C GLU A 260 -14.91 -18.50 -6.15
N SER A 261 -15.36 -18.63 -7.40
CA SER A 261 -14.56 -18.27 -8.58
C SER A 261 -14.13 -16.81 -8.53
N GLN A 262 -15.05 -15.94 -8.11
CA GLN A 262 -14.81 -14.50 -7.99
C GLN A 262 -13.79 -14.13 -6.90
N GLN A 263 -13.79 -14.89 -5.80
CA GLN A 263 -12.79 -14.78 -4.74
C GLN A 263 -11.42 -15.27 -5.20
N LEU A 264 -11.36 -16.40 -5.92
CA LEU A 264 -10.09 -16.94 -6.45
C LEU A 264 -9.43 -15.99 -7.44
N ILE A 265 -10.21 -15.38 -8.36
CA ILE A 265 -9.69 -14.35 -9.27
C ILE A 265 -9.05 -13.22 -8.46
N LYS A 266 -9.77 -12.70 -7.46
CA LYS A 266 -9.27 -11.60 -6.62
C LYS A 266 -7.99 -11.97 -5.89
N MET A 267 -7.95 -13.11 -5.22
CA MET A 267 -6.78 -13.53 -4.45
C MET A 267 -5.56 -13.80 -5.34
N ALA A 268 -5.78 -14.44 -6.50
CA ALA A 268 -4.70 -14.70 -7.45
C ALA A 268 -4.17 -13.40 -8.08
N SER A 269 -5.06 -12.47 -8.44
CA SER A 269 -4.65 -11.17 -8.97
C SER A 269 -3.92 -10.35 -7.92
N ASP A 270 -4.43 -10.29 -6.68
CA ASP A 270 -3.79 -9.55 -5.59
C ASP A 270 -2.39 -10.11 -5.30
N LEU A 271 -2.21 -11.44 -5.28
CA LEU A 271 -0.91 -12.07 -5.08
C LEU A 271 0.07 -11.79 -6.23
N LEU A 272 -0.40 -11.74 -7.48
CA LEU A 272 0.42 -11.26 -8.61
C LEU A 272 0.88 -9.82 -8.39
N ILE A 273 -0.01 -8.92 -7.96
CA ILE A 273 0.36 -7.52 -7.68
C ILE A 273 1.38 -7.43 -6.54
N LEU A 274 1.21 -8.21 -5.47
CA LEU A 274 2.14 -8.26 -4.35
C LEU A 274 3.53 -8.74 -4.79
N LEU A 275 3.60 -9.77 -5.64
CA LEU A 275 4.86 -10.23 -6.25
C LEU A 275 5.55 -9.12 -7.06
N LEU A 276 4.77 -8.33 -7.81
CA LEU A 276 5.27 -7.20 -8.60
C LEU A 276 5.76 -6.02 -7.76
N THR A 277 5.52 -6.00 -6.43
CA THR A 277 6.11 -4.99 -5.54
C THR A 277 7.59 -5.22 -5.28
N GLY A 278 8.08 -6.46 -5.44
CA GLY A 278 9.50 -6.78 -5.40
C GLY A 278 10.19 -6.44 -6.72
N ASP A 279 11.38 -5.83 -6.67
CA ASP A 279 12.08 -5.36 -7.88
C ASP A 279 12.49 -6.51 -8.81
N LYS A 280 13.00 -7.62 -8.25
CA LYS A 280 13.36 -8.82 -9.02
C LYS A 280 12.14 -9.49 -9.64
N GLY A 281 11.03 -9.54 -8.89
CA GLY A 281 9.74 -10.03 -9.37
C GLY A 281 9.25 -9.21 -10.56
N ALA A 282 9.24 -7.88 -10.43
CA ALA A 282 8.86 -6.99 -11.51
C ALA A 282 9.74 -7.15 -12.76
N GLU A 283 11.07 -7.21 -12.61
CA GLU A 283 12.00 -7.43 -13.73
C GLU A 283 11.74 -8.77 -14.44
N THR A 284 11.65 -9.85 -13.67
CA THR A 284 11.49 -11.21 -14.19
C THR A 284 10.14 -11.38 -14.90
N MET A 285 9.07 -10.85 -14.31
CA MET A 285 7.71 -10.97 -14.84
C MET A 285 7.41 -9.97 -15.96
N PHE A 286 8.19 -8.89 -16.07
CA PHE A 286 8.13 -7.99 -17.22
C PHE A 286 8.81 -8.62 -18.44
N ALA A 287 10.00 -9.22 -18.24
CA ALA A 287 10.81 -9.86 -19.28
C ALA A 287 10.90 -9.02 -20.57
N ASN A 288 11.28 -7.74 -20.43
CA ASN A 288 11.37 -6.78 -21.53
C ASN A 288 10.07 -6.58 -22.35
N GLY A 289 8.91 -6.76 -21.71
CA GLY A 289 7.60 -6.69 -22.36
C GLY A 289 7.12 -7.99 -23.00
N GLU A 290 7.82 -9.11 -22.77
CA GLU A 290 7.44 -10.43 -23.28
C GLU A 290 6.97 -11.38 -22.17
N GLY A 291 6.99 -10.92 -20.91
CA GLY A 291 6.61 -11.73 -19.76
C GLY A 291 5.11 -12.05 -19.73
N PRO A 292 4.70 -13.29 -19.37
CA PRO A 292 3.28 -13.67 -19.35
C PRO A 292 2.40 -12.77 -18.48
N VAL A 293 2.90 -12.35 -17.31
CA VAL A 293 2.18 -11.44 -16.41
C VAL A 293 1.95 -10.09 -17.08
N PHE A 294 2.96 -9.54 -17.75
CA PHE A 294 2.80 -8.30 -18.51
C PHE A 294 1.77 -8.47 -19.64
N ILE A 295 1.91 -9.51 -20.47
CA ILE A 295 1.00 -9.78 -21.60
C ILE A 295 -0.46 -9.90 -21.13
N GLU A 296 -0.71 -10.65 -20.06
CA GLU A 296 -2.06 -10.79 -19.50
C GLU A 296 -2.55 -9.48 -18.89
N SER A 297 -1.69 -8.72 -18.20
CA SER A 297 -2.05 -7.41 -17.65
C SER A 297 -2.48 -6.44 -18.75
N VAL A 298 -1.84 -6.45 -19.93
CA VAL A 298 -2.28 -5.61 -21.06
C VAL A 298 -3.66 -6.01 -21.55
N LYS A 299 -3.97 -7.31 -21.64
CA LYS A 299 -5.32 -7.77 -22.01
C LYS A 299 -6.36 -7.34 -20.98
N TRP A 300 -6.01 -7.39 -19.70
CA TRP A 300 -6.91 -7.04 -18.61
C TRP A 300 -7.26 -5.54 -18.54
N LEU A 301 -6.51 -4.66 -19.20
CA LEU A 301 -6.86 -3.22 -19.29
C LEU A 301 -8.22 -3.00 -19.96
N GLU A 302 -8.58 -3.86 -20.91
CA GLU A 302 -9.84 -3.79 -21.68
C GLU A 302 -10.89 -4.81 -21.20
N ASP A 303 -10.66 -5.47 -20.07
CA ASP A 303 -11.57 -6.50 -19.54
C ASP A 303 -12.81 -5.85 -18.90
N GLU A 304 -13.97 -6.51 -19.04
CA GLU A 304 -15.23 -6.06 -18.43
C GLU A 304 -15.24 -6.29 -16.90
N ASP A 305 -14.39 -7.17 -16.39
CA ASP A 305 -14.21 -7.38 -14.96
C ASP A 305 -13.35 -6.28 -14.34
N SER A 306 -14.00 -5.39 -13.59
CA SER A 306 -13.34 -4.26 -12.92
C SER A 306 -12.21 -4.68 -11.97
N ARG A 307 -12.20 -5.91 -11.43
CA ARG A 307 -11.08 -6.40 -10.60
C ARG A 307 -9.85 -6.70 -11.45
N LEU A 308 -10.04 -7.25 -12.65
CA LEU A 308 -8.96 -7.50 -13.58
C LEU A 308 -8.44 -6.19 -14.16
N GLN A 309 -9.32 -5.25 -14.51
CA GLN A 309 -8.90 -3.91 -14.92
C GLN A 309 -8.12 -3.18 -13.82
N MET A 310 -8.57 -3.27 -12.56
CA MET A 310 -7.81 -2.74 -11.42
C MET A 310 -6.43 -3.41 -11.29
N ALA A 311 -6.38 -4.75 -11.32
CA ALA A 311 -5.14 -5.49 -11.23
C ALA A 311 -4.18 -5.13 -12.38
N ALA A 312 -4.69 -4.99 -13.60
CA ALA A 312 -3.93 -4.55 -14.76
C ALA A 312 -3.24 -3.20 -14.51
N VAL A 313 -4.00 -2.19 -14.08
CA VAL A 313 -3.45 -0.85 -13.82
C VAL A 313 -2.40 -0.89 -12.71
N LEU A 314 -2.65 -1.65 -11.63
CA LEU A 314 -1.67 -1.82 -10.55
C LEU A 314 -0.39 -2.53 -11.04
N ALA A 315 -0.53 -3.56 -11.88
CA ALA A 315 0.60 -4.27 -12.48
C ALA A 315 1.43 -3.34 -13.37
N ILE A 316 0.78 -2.56 -14.24
CA ILE A 316 1.45 -1.53 -15.07
C ILE A 316 2.18 -0.52 -14.18
N GLY A 317 1.55 -0.03 -13.11
CA GLY A 317 2.16 0.89 -12.17
C GLY A 317 3.41 0.32 -11.49
N ASN A 318 3.39 -0.97 -11.14
CA ASN A 318 4.52 -1.68 -10.53
C ASN A 318 5.63 -2.00 -11.54
N PHE A 319 5.31 -2.30 -12.80
CA PHE A 319 6.30 -2.43 -13.87
C PHE A 319 6.96 -1.09 -14.18
N ALA A 320 6.23 0.02 -14.10
CA ALA A 320 6.70 1.38 -14.35
C ALA A 320 7.62 1.95 -13.23
N ARG A 321 8.34 1.12 -12.49
CA ARG A 321 9.29 1.56 -11.45
C ARG A 321 10.75 1.63 -11.94
N ASN A 322 10.99 1.33 -13.21
CA ASN A 322 12.28 1.33 -13.86
C ASN A 322 12.22 2.15 -15.16
N ASP A 323 13.21 3.02 -15.40
CA ASP A 323 13.26 3.89 -16.59
C ASP A 323 13.20 3.13 -17.92
N ASN A 324 13.80 1.94 -18.01
CA ASN A 324 13.75 1.10 -19.21
C ASN A 324 12.36 0.50 -19.40
N HIS A 325 11.73 0.01 -18.33
CA HIS A 325 10.36 -0.49 -18.40
C HIS A 325 9.40 0.62 -18.78
N CYS A 326 9.51 1.80 -18.16
CA CYS A 326 8.70 2.96 -18.50
C CYS A 326 8.81 3.31 -19.98
N GLN A 327 10.02 3.29 -20.57
CA GLN A 327 10.19 3.53 -22.00
C GLN A 327 9.51 2.45 -22.84
N ARG A 328 9.68 1.18 -22.49
CA ARG A 328 9.07 0.06 -23.19
C ARG A 328 7.54 0.09 -23.12
N LEU A 329 6.97 0.39 -21.95
CA LEU A 329 5.53 0.55 -21.75
C LEU A 329 4.93 1.66 -22.63
N VAL A 330 5.64 2.77 -22.79
CA VAL A 330 5.22 3.84 -23.71
C VAL A 330 5.31 3.36 -25.17
N GLU A 331 6.35 2.63 -25.56
CA GLU A 331 6.50 2.07 -26.90
C GLU A 331 5.42 1.04 -27.26
N GLU A 332 4.90 0.30 -26.27
CA GLU A 332 3.80 -0.67 -26.41
C GLU A 332 2.40 -0.04 -26.37
N GLY A 333 2.28 1.30 -26.29
CA GLY A 333 0.99 2.00 -26.34
C GLY A 333 0.16 1.93 -25.06
N ILE A 334 0.78 1.66 -23.91
CA ILE A 334 0.08 1.54 -22.63
C ILE A 334 -0.53 2.86 -22.16
N VAL A 335 0.06 3.99 -22.57
CA VAL A 335 -0.42 5.33 -22.17
C VAL A 335 -1.82 5.58 -22.71
N GLU A 336 -2.08 5.20 -23.96
CA GLU A 336 -3.35 5.37 -24.64
C GLU A 336 -4.47 4.63 -23.91
N HIS A 337 -4.24 3.37 -23.53
CA HIS A 337 -5.19 2.57 -22.75
C HIS A 337 -5.50 3.24 -21.40
N LEU A 338 -4.47 3.66 -20.66
CA LEU A 338 -4.66 4.35 -19.37
C LEU A 338 -5.45 5.66 -19.51
N VAL A 339 -5.21 6.41 -20.59
CA VAL A 339 -5.94 7.64 -20.91
C VAL A 339 -7.42 7.35 -21.22
N GLU A 340 -7.70 6.28 -21.97
CA GLU A 340 -9.08 5.88 -22.30
C GLU A 340 -9.85 5.45 -21.06
N ILE A 341 -9.28 4.56 -20.23
CA ILE A 341 -9.89 4.12 -18.97
C ILE A 341 -10.16 5.31 -18.04
N LEU A 342 -9.21 6.25 -17.93
CA LEU A 342 -9.40 7.43 -17.07
C LEU A 342 -10.52 8.35 -17.56
N LYS A 343 -10.71 8.48 -18.88
CA LYS A 343 -11.81 9.28 -19.46
C LYS A 343 -13.17 8.70 -19.14
N GLU A 344 -13.27 7.37 -19.14
CA GLU A 344 -14.52 6.65 -18.84
C GLU A 344 -14.90 6.76 -17.37
N HIS A 345 -13.93 6.70 -16.46
CA HIS A 345 -14.16 6.64 -15.01
C HIS A 345 -14.01 7.99 -14.28
N ARG A 346 -13.88 9.11 -15.00
CA ARG A 346 -13.55 10.43 -14.40
C ARG A 346 -14.62 10.99 -13.45
N ASP A 347 -15.89 10.72 -13.70
CA ASP A 347 -17.03 11.38 -13.04
C ASP A 347 -17.62 10.53 -11.89
N HIS A 348 -17.03 9.35 -11.62
CA HIS A 348 -17.56 8.36 -10.69
C HIS A 348 -16.71 8.31 -9.42
N GLU A 349 -17.21 8.87 -8.32
CA GLU A 349 -16.51 8.82 -7.01
C GLU A 349 -16.20 7.39 -6.55
N ALA A 350 -17.06 6.42 -6.92
CA ALA A 350 -16.84 5.00 -6.64
C ALA A 350 -15.53 4.46 -7.25
N ASP A 351 -14.99 5.11 -8.28
CA ASP A 351 -13.79 4.69 -9.00
C ASP A 351 -12.51 5.37 -8.51
N MET A 352 -12.56 6.05 -7.35
CA MET A 352 -11.40 6.78 -6.81
C MET A 352 -10.13 5.92 -6.70
N THR A 353 -10.27 4.63 -6.37
CA THR A 353 -9.15 3.69 -6.29
C THR A 353 -8.52 3.44 -7.66
N LEU A 354 -9.35 3.32 -8.70
CA LEU A 354 -8.90 3.09 -10.07
C LEU A 354 -8.23 4.35 -10.62
N GLN A 355 -8.85 5.51 -10.41
CA GLN A 355 -8.28 6.81 -10.75
C GLN A 355 -6.91 7.00 -10.07
N HIS A 356 -6.81 6.70 -8.78
CA HIS A 356 -5.55 6.77 -8.03
C HIS A 356 -4.48 5.84 -8.61
N ALA A 357 -4.85 4.60 -8.98
CA ALA A 357 -3.94 3.64 -9.57
C ALA A 357 -3.44 4.11 -10.95
N ILE A 358 -4.35 4.59 -11.81
CA ILE A 358 -4.01 5.11 -13.15
C ILE A 358 -3.08 6.32 -13.04
N LEU A 359 -3.40 7.30 -12.19
CA LEU A 359 -2.56 8.47 -11.98
C LEU A 359 -1.19 8.09 -11.39
N SER A 360 -1.13 7.06 -10.56
CA SER A 360 0.14 6.53 -10.05
C SER A 360 1.00 5.93 -11.17
N ALA A 361 0.41 5.14 -12.07
CA ALA A 361 1.10 4.59 -13.24
C ALA A 361 1.55 5.72 -14.20
N LEU A 362 0.69 6.66 -14.53
CA LEU A 362 1.02 7.80 -15.39
C LEU A 362 2.14 8.67 -14.82
N ARG A 363 2.13 8.92 -13.50
CA ARG A 363 3.19 9.66 -12.82
C ARG A 363 4.53 8.97 -13.00
N ASN A 364 4.56 7.65 -12.81
CA ASN A 364 5.75 6.83 -12.97
C ASN A 364 6.27 6.83 -14.41
N LEU A 365 5.37 6.63 -15.38
CA LEU A 365 5.69 6.70 -16.82
C LEU A 365 6.21 8.08 -17.26
N ALA A 366 5.83 9.15 -16.55
CA ALA A 366 6.27 10.51 -16.80
C ALA A 366 7.63 10.87 -16.17
N ILE A 367 8.25 9.99 -15.37
CA ILE A 367 9.57 10.24 -14.77
C ILE A 367 10.66 10.37 -15.86
N PRO A 368 10.83 9.42 -16.80
CA PRO A 368 11.89 9.51 -17.79
C PRO A 368 11.66 10.67 -18.77
N ALA A 369 12.68 11.51 -18.98
CA ALA A 369 12.59 12.66 -19.88
C ALA A 369 12.19 12.28 -21.33
N ARG A 370 12.61 11.10 -21.81
CA ARG A 370 12.28 10.57 -23.15
C ARG A 370 10.78 10.29 -23.33
N ASN A 371 10.08 9.96 -22.24
CA ASN A 371 8.67 9.58 -22.30
C ASN A 371 7.74 10.79 -22.38
N LYS A 372 8.12 11.92 -21.76
CA LYS A 372 7.24 13.09 -21.58
C LYS A 372 6.61 13.60 -22.88
N PRO A 373 7.36 13.74 -24.01
CA PRO A 373 6.75 14.16 -25.27
C PRO A 373 5.67 13.19 -25.78
N ALA A 374 5.88 11.89 -25.62
CA ALA A 374 4.90 10.87 -26.01
C ALA A 374 3.65 10.92 -25.13
N LEU A 375 3.80 11.06 -23.81
CA LEU A 375 2.66 11.24 -22.90
C LEU A 375 1.86 12.50 -23.21
N LEU A 376 2.53 13.61 -23.51
CA LEU A 376 1.86 14.85 -23.93
C LEU A 376 1.12 14.66 -25.25
N MET A 377 1.71 13.99 -26.25
CA MET A 377 1.04 13.69 -27.52
C MET A 377 -0.17 12.75 -27.37
N ALA A 378 -0.12 11.81 -26.43
CA ALA A 378 -1.23 10.91 -26.09
C ALA A 378 -2.38 11.61 -25.34
N GLY A 379 -2.23 12.90 -24.99
CA GLY A 379 -3.27 13.68 -24.32
C GLY A 379 -3.40 13.41 -22.82
N VAL A 380 -2.32 12.97 -22.17
CA VAL A 380 -2.30 12.75 -20.71
C VAL A 380 -2.59 14.04 -19.97
N LEU A 381 -2.02 15.17 -20.42
CA LEU A 381 -2.22 16.48 -19.80
C LEU A 381 -3.71 16.86 -19.75
N GLU A 382 -4.38 16.84 -20.91
CA GLU A 382 -5.79 17.18 -21.04
C GLU A 382 -6.68 16.24 -20.24
N THR A 383 -6.35 14.94 -20.23
CA THR A 383 -7.14 13.92 -19.54
C THR A 383 -7.04 14.06 -18.03
N VAL A 384 -5.85 14.30 -17.50
CA VAL A 384 -5.64 14.50 -16.05
C VAL A 384 -6.34 15.78 -15.58
N LEU A 385 -6.38 16.83 -16.39
CA LEU A 385 -7.09 18.07 -16.05
C LEU A 385 -8.61 17.90 -15.92
N LEU A 386 -9.20 16.80 -16.42
CA LEU A 386 -10.62 16.50 -16.20
C LEU A 386 -10.93 16.22 -14.73
N LEU A 387 -9.94 15.85 -13.92
CA LEU A 387 -10.10 15.53 -12.50
C LEU A 387 -9.85 16.74 -11.57
N LEU A 388 -9.70 17.96 -12.11
CA LEU A 388 -9.46 19.16 -11.30
C LEU A 388 -10.58 19.45 -10.29
N SER A 389 -11.81 19.03 -10.61
CA SER A 389 -12.99 19.17 -9.75
C SER A 389 -13.15 18.03 -8.73
N SER A 390 -12.22 17.09 -8.66
CA SER A 390 -12.27 16.02 -7.65
C SER A 390 -12.17 16.59 -6.24
N ASP A 391 -13.06 16.12 -5.36
CA ASP A 391 -13.02 16.41 -3.93
C ASP A 391 -12.21 15.36 -3.13
N THR A 392 -11.71 14.32 -3.81
CA THR A 392 -10.90 13.26 -3.19
C THR A 392 -9.42 13.64 -3.19
N MET A 393 -8.89 14.04 -2.04
CA MET A 393 -7.52 14.54 -1.90
C MET A 393 -6.44 13.51 -2.30
N ALA A 394 -6.71 12.21 -2.15
CA ALA A 394 -5.80 11.16 -2.62
C ALA A 394 -5.66 11.13 -4.15
N VAL A 395 -6.72 11.48 -4.89
CA VAL A 395 -6.71 11.63 -6.35
C VAL A 395 -6.01 12.94 -6.73
N VAL A 396 -6.34 14.04 -6.05
CA VAL A 396 -5.69 15.35 -6.26
C VAL A 396 -4.17 15.27 -6.07
N PHE A 397 -3.70 14.61 -5.01
CA PHE A 397 -2.28 14.40 -4.76
C PHE A 397 -1.58 13.73 -5.94
N LYS A 398 -2.17 12.66 -6.48
CA LYS A 398 -1.60 11.94 -7.63
C LYS A 398 -1.68 12.76 -8.92
N LEU A 399 -2.78 13.47 -9.15
CA LEU A 399 -2.94 14.40 -10.27
C LEU A 399 -1.82 15.45 -10.29
N LEU A 400 -1.57 16.11 -9.16
CA LEU A 400 -0.52 17.13 -9.04
C LEU A 400 0.86 16.53 -9.33
N GLY A 401 1.09 15.29 -8.89
CA GLY A 401 2.31 14.56 -9.19
C GLY A 401 2.49 14.28 -10.69
N VAL A 402 1.44 13.87 -11.40
CA VAL A 402 1.51 13.68 -12.87
C VAL A 402 1.85 15.00 -13.56
N LEU A 403 1.13 16.08 -13.25
CA LEU A 403 1.35 17.39 -13.84
C LEU A 403 2.79 17.88 -13.61
N ARG A 404 3.32 17.72 -12.39
CA ARG A 404 4.70 18.12 -12.07
C ARG A 404 5.72 17.34 -12.89
N MET A 405 5.53 16.03 -13.07
CA MET A 405 6.42 15.23 -13.91
C MET A 405 6.34 15.67 -15.38
N LEU A 406 5.16 15.93 -15.92
CA LEU A 406 4.98 16.33 -17.31
C LEU A 406 5.58 17.69 -17.66
N VAL A 407 5.52 18.68 -16.77
CA VAL A 407 6.05 20.03 -17.07
C VAL A 407 7.57 20.12 -16.98
N ASP A 408 8.22 19.18 -16.30
CA ASP A 408 9.66 19.23 -16.08
C ASP A 408 10.43 18.98 -17.39
N GLY A 409 11.17 20.01 -17.83
CA GLY A 409 11.82 20.07 -19.14
C GLY A 409 10.89 20.32 -20.33
N GLN A 410 9.58 20.53 -20.11
CA GLN A 410 8.58 20.72 -21.17
C GLN A 410 7.98 22.13 -21.11
N GLU A 411 8.64 23.08 -21.76
CA GLU A 411 8.25 24.51 -21.74
C GLU A 411 6.80 24.73 -22.23
N THR A 412 6.40 24.10 -23.34
CA THR A 412 5.04 24.28 -23.89
C THR A 412 3.94 23.83 -22.92
N ALA A 413 4.14 22.69 -22.24
CA ALA A 413 3.18 22.19 -21.24
C ALA A 413 3.13 23.12 -20.01
N ALA A 414 4.30 23.59 -19.54
CA ALA A 414 4.38 24.53 -18.44
C ALA A 414 3.68 25.86 -18.78
N LEU A 415 3.84 26.36 -20.01
CA LEU A 415 3.17 27.57 -20.50
C LEU A 415 1.65 27.39 -20.60
N GLN A 416 1.19 26.27 -21.16
CA GLN A 416 -0.24 25.96 -21.27
C GLN A 416 -0.92 26.01 -19.90
N LEU A 417 -0.36 25.34 -18.89
CA LEU A 417 -0.90 25.35 -17.54
C LEU A 417 -0.75 26.72 -16.86
N GLY A 418 0.45 27.30 -16.90
CA GLY A 418 0.76 28.51 -16.16
C GLY A 418 0.10 29.79 -16.69
N THR A 419 -0.38 29.77 -17.94
CA THR A 419 -1.16 30.87 -18.52
C THR A 419 -2.67 30.71 -18.34
N ASP A 420 -3.15 29.51 -17.99
CA ASP A 420 -4.56 29.28 -17.63
C ASP A 420 -4.83 29.77 -16.20
N ARG A 421 -5.53 30.91 -16.11
CA ARG A 421 -5.85 31.53 -14.82
C ARG A 421 -6.77 30.68 -13.94
N GLY A 422 -7.72 29.94 -14.53
CA GLY A 422 -8.64 29.10 -13.76
C GLY A 422 -7.92 27.92 -13.11
N PHE A 423 -7.00 27.30 -13.86
CA PHE A 423 -6.11 26.28 -13.31
C PHE A 423 -5.20 26.86 -12.21
N MET A 424 -4.58 28.02 -12.44
CA MET A 424 -3.69 28.65 -11.46
C MET A 424 -4.41 29.01 -10.15
N ASP A 425 -5.62 29.56 -10.21
CA ASP A 425 -6.44 29.85 -9.02
C ASP A 425 -6.74 28.55 -8.24
N ARG A 426 -7.08 27.46 -8.93
CA ARG A 426 -7.32 26.15 -8.28
C ARG A 426 -6.05 25.57 -7.66
N LEU A 427 -4.92 25.65 -8.37
CA LEU A 427 -3.62 25.18 -7.89
C LEU A 427 -3.20 25.90 -6.60
N VAL A 428 -3.32 27.24 -6.56
CA VAL A 428 -3.01 28.01 -5.35
C VAL A 428 -3.95 27.63 -4.21
N GLY A 429 -5.24 27.42 -4.48
CA GLY A 429 -6.18 26.93 -3.49
C GLY A 429 -5.73 25.61 -2.84
N TRP A 430 -5.14 24.68 -3.60
CA TRP A 430 -4.58 23.43 -3.03
C TRP A 430 -3.29 23.64 -2.24
N CYS A 431 -2.51 24.69 -2.52
CA CYS A 431 -1.36 25.06 -1.71
C CYS A 431 -1.76 25.57 -0.30
N GLU A 432 -3.03 25.90 -0.08
CA GLU A 432 -3.56 26.45 1.18
C GLU A 432 -4.39 25.43 1.97
N VAL A 433 -4.41 24.15 1.56
CA VAL A 433 -5.18 23.11 2.27
C VAL A 433 -4.36 22.54 3.44
N ASP A 434 -4.65 23.04 4.65
CA ASP A 434 -3.96 22.63 5.88
C ASP A 434 -4.22 21.18 6.29
N GLU A 435 -5.41 20.64 6.01
CA GLU A 435 -5.81 19.28 6.40
C GLU A 435 -5.03 18.19 5.63
N HIS A 436 -4.35 18.56 4.53
CA HIS A 436 -3.69 17.63 3.62
C HIS A 436 -2.30 18.13 3.18
N ALA A 437 -1.33 18.07 4.10
CA ALA A 437 0.05 18.48 3.86
C ALA A 437 0.69 17.89 2.58
N GLY A 438 0.34 16.66 2.20
CA GLY A 438 0.81 16.03 0.96
C GLY A 438 0.33 16.78 -0.30
N VAL A 439 -0.94 17.18 -0.35
CA VAL A 439 -1.52 17.96 -1.46
C VAL A 439 -0.93 19.36 -1.50
N GLN A 440 -0.84 20.02 -0.34
CA GLN A 440 -0.19 21.33 -0.21
C GLN A 440 1.25 21.31 -0.72
N GLY A 441 2.04 20.32 -0.28
CA GLY A 441 3.42 20.15 -0.71
C GLY A 441 3.53 19.92 -2.22
N GLU A 442 2.75 18.97 -2.76
CA GLU A 442 2.81 18.66 -4.19
C GLU A 442 2.34 19.82 -5.07
N GLY A 443 1.30 20.55 -4.64
CA GLY A 443 0.78 21.74 -5.31
C GLY A 443 1.81 22.86 -5.36
N THR A 444 2.47 23.15 -4.23
CA THR A 444 3.49 24.21 -4.17
C THR A 444 4.72 23.85 -5.01
N ARG A 445 5.10 22.56 -5.04
CA ARG A 445 6.16 22.06 -5.93
C ARG A 445 5.81 22.16 -7.41
N LEU A 446 4.55 21.90 -7.78
CA LEU A 446 4.07 22.11 -9.15
C LEU A 446 4.13 23.60 -9.51
N LEU A 447 3.71 24.49 -8.61
CA LEU A 447 3.80 25.94 -8.81
C LEU A 447 5.24 26.41 -9.08
N ALA A 448 6.20 25.94 -8.27
CA ALA A 448 7.63 26.21 -8.49
C ALA A 448 8.13 25.64 -9.84
N SER A 449 7.68 24.44 -10.19
CA SER A 449 8.05 23.76 -11.44
C SER A 449 7.52 24.49 -12.67
N LEU A 450 6.31 25.06 -12.63
CA LEU A 450 5.75 25.87 -13.71
C LEU A 450 6.60 27.11 -13.97
N VAL A 451 7.02 27.81 -12.92
CA VAL A 451 7.89 29.00 -13.04
C VAL A 451 9.24 28.63 -13.65
N LYS A 452 9.87 27.56 -13.13
CA LYS A 452 11.20 27.09 -13.57
C LYS A 452 11.21 26.69 -15.05
N ASN A 453 10.19 25.96 -15.49
CA ASN A 453 10.14 25.34 -16.81
C ASN A 453 9.45 26.21 -17.86
N GLY A 454 8.46 27.02 -17.48
CA GLY A 454 7.72 27.85 -18.43
C GLY A 454 8.41 29.16 -18.79
N ARG A 455 9.22 29.74 -17.88
CA ARG A 455 10.06 30.95 -18.11
C ARG A 455 9.36 32.14 -18.81
N SER A 456 8.03 32.24 -18.67
CA SER A 456 7.23 33.30 -19.30
C SER A 456 6.86 34.38 -18.30
N VAL A 457 6.98 35.63 -18.75
CA VAL A 457 6.54 36.82 -18.01
C VAL A 457 5.05 36.74 -17.67
N GLU A 458 4.21 36.24 -18.60
CA GLU A 458 2.78 36.11 -18.38
C GLU A 458 2.46 35.07 -17.30
N LEU A 459 3.12 33.90 -17.36
CA LEU A 459 3.01 32.86 -16.34
C LEU A 459 3.39 33.41 -14.96
N MET A 460 4.54 34.08 -14.84
CA MET A 460 4.99 34.63 -13.56
C MET A 460 4.05 35.73 -13.05
N ARG A 461 3.47 36.55 -13.93
CA ARG A 461 2.41 37.50 -13.54
C ARG A 461 1.15 36.79 -13.04
N ASN A 462 0.78 35.66 -13.64
CA ASN A 462 -0.37 34.87 -13.16
C ASN A 462 -0.09 34.29 -11.77
N VAL A 463 1.10 33.74 -11.52
CA VAL A 463 1.53 33.31 -10.18
C VAL A 463 1.31 34.43 -9.15
N VAL A 464 1.75 35.65 -9.47
CA VAL A 464 1.57 36.81 -8.58
C VAL A 464 0.08 37.16 -8.40
N LYS A 465 -0.69 37.24 -9.49
CA LYS A 465 -2.12 37.64 -9.46
C LYS A 465 -3.01 36.63 -8.73
N CYS A 466 -2.65 35.35 -8.78
CA CYS A 466 -3.38 34.24 -8.16
C CYS A 466 -2.94 33.97 -6.71
N GLN A 467 -2.12 34.84 -6.10
CA GLN A 467 -1.58 34.66 -4.74
C GLN A 467 -0.67 33.43 -4.57
N GLY A 468 0.11 33.10 -5.59
CA GLY A 468 1.10 32.01 -5.52
C GLY A 468 2.40 32.34 -4.79
N ILE A 469 2.64 33.60 -4.40
CA ILE A 469 3.87 34.02 -3.71
C ILE A 469 3.94 33.50 -2.26
N PRO A 470 2.90 33.66 -1.41
CA PRO A 470 2.96 33.18 -0.03
C PRO A 470 3.29 31.69 0.11
N PRO A 471 2.68 30.76 -0.67
CA PRO A 471 3.08 29.35 -0.61
C PRO A 471 4.54 29.11 -1.00
N LEU A 472 5.05 29.82 -2.02
CA LEU A 472 6.46 29.71 -2.43
C LEU A 472 7.40 30.21 -1.34
N VAL A 473 7.07 31.31 -0.64
CA VAL A 473 7.90 31.82 0.47
C VAL A 473 7.86 30.86 1.66
N ALA A 474 6.70 30.31 2.02
CA ALA A 474 6.60 29.30 3.07
C ALA A 474 7.45 28.06 2.77
N MET A 475 7.48 27.62 1.51
CA MET A 475 8.26 26.46 1.06
C MET A 475 9.78 26.65 1.17
N VAL A 476 10.28 27.88 1.20
CA VAL A 476 11.71 28.18 1.48
C VAL A 476 12.12 27.70 2.87
N SER A 477 11.17 27.63 3.81
CA SER A 477 11.39 27.15 5.19
C SER A 477 11.02 25.66 5.39
N SER A 478 10.77 24.92 4.31
CA SER A 478 10.44 23.48 4.38
C SER A 478 11.57 22.68 5.05
N GLU A 479 11.24 21.58 5.76
CA GLU A 479 12.25 20.64 6.26
C GLU A 479 12.98 19.88 5.12
N HIS A 480 12.39 19.84 3.92
CA HIS A 480 12.95 19.15 2.77
C HIS A 480 13.79 20.08 1.89
N LEU A 481 15.09 19.82 1.82
CA LEU A 481 16.08 20.63 1.08
C LEU A 481 15.73 20.81 -0.40
N VAL A 482 15.18 19.78 -1.04
CA VAL A 482 14.75 19.83 -2.45
C VAL A 482 13.65 20.89 -2.63
N MET A 483 12.72 20.98 -1.69
CA MET A 483 11.65 21.97 -1.72
C MET A 483 12.18 23.38 -1.48
N GLN A 484 13.09 23.56 -0.50
CA GLN A 484 13.74 24.86 -0.30
C GLN A 484 14.41 25.36 -1.59
N ASN A 485 15.15 24.47 -2.26
CA ASN A 485 15.84 24.80 -3.51
C ASN A 485 14.87 25.15 -4.66
N GLU A 486 13.84 24.32 -4.87
CA GLU A 486 12.80 24.56 -5.87
C GLU A 486 12.14 25.94 -5.68
N ALA A 487 11.80 26.29 -4.43
CA ALA A 487 11.21 27.58 -4.08
C ALA A 487 12.17 28.76 -4.30
N LEU A 488 13.41 28.66 -3.84
CA LEU A 488 14.43 29.71 -4.03
C LEU A 488 14.69 30.00 -5.51
N VAL A 489 14.77 28.96 -6.34
CA VAL A 489 14.92 29.10 -7.80
C VAL A 489 13.69 29.79 -8.41
N ALA A 490 12.48 29.36 -8.05
CA ALA A 490 11.25 29.96 -8.56
C ALA A 490 11.13 31.45 -8.16
N LEU A 491 11.35 31.78 -6.89
CA LEU A 491 11.33 33.16 -6.38
C LEU A 491 12.42 34.02 -7.03
N THR A 492 13.59 33.47 -7.32
CA THR A 492 14.66 34.18 -8.03
C THR A 492 14.23 34.53 -9.45
N LEU A 493 13.62 33.58 -10.17
CA LEU A 493 13.11 33.80 -11.52
C LEU A 493 12.00 34.86 -11.55
N ILE A 494 11.02 34.77 -10.63
CA ILE A 494 9.96 35.77 -10.47
C ILE A 494 10.57 37.14 -10.19
N SER A 495 11.50 37.23 -9.23
CA SER A 495 12.17 38.47 -8.83
C SER A 495 13.05 39.07 -9.93
N SER A 496 13.59 38.25 -10.83
CA SER A 496 14.36 38.75 -11.97
C SER A 496 13.50 39.24 -13.13
N THR A 497 12.22 38.85 -13.17
CA THR A 497 11.37 39.02 -14.37
C THR A 497 10.18 39.96 -14.16
N VAL A 498 9.50 39.87 -13.00
CA VAL A 498 8.23 40.56 -12.69
C VAL A 498 8.24 41.17 -11.29
N LEU A 499 9.40 41.70 -10.86
CA LEU A 499 9.54 42.26 -9.52
C LEU A 499 8.59 43.43 -9.25
N ASP A 500 8.26 44.23 -10.27
CA ASP A 500 7.31 45.34 -10.15
C ASP A 500 5.98 44.88 -9.56
N GLU A 501 5.46 43.75 -10.04
CA GLU A 501 4.22 43.15 -9.55
C GLU A 501 4.42 42.30 -8.28
N ALA A 502 5.57 41.63 -8.14
CA ALA A 502 5.84 40.70 -7.06
C ALA A 502 6.30 41.36 -5.74
N ALA A 503 6.84 42.58 -5.76
CA ALA A 503 7.48 43.20 -4.60
C ALA A 503 6.57 43.32 -3.36
N LEU A 504 5.30 43.70 -3.54
CA LEU A 504 4.35 43.80 -2.43
C LEU A 504 4.01 42.43 -1.83
N PRO A 505 3.60 41.41 -2.61
CA PRO A 505 3.39 40.06 -2.09
C PRO A 505 4.64 39.48 -1.40
N LEU A 506 5.84 39.62 -1.98
CA LEU A 506 7.08 39.12 -1.37
C LEU A 506 7.33 39.71 0.02
N LYS A 507 7.07 41.02 0.17
CA LYS A 507 7.15 41.72 1.46
C LYS A 507 6.07 41.24 2.44
N GLN A 508 4.82 41.12 1.98
CA GLN A 508 3.71 40.67 2.83
C GLN A 508 3.85 39.21 3.30
N SER A 509 4.60 38.40 2.57
CA SER A 509 4.91 37.01 2.93
C SER A 509 6.16 36.87 3.81
N GLU A 510 6.70 37.96 4.37
CA GLU A 510 7.83 37.92 5.32
C GLU A 510 9.10 37.27 4.73
N LEU A 511 9.32 37.44 3.41
CA LEU A 511 10.48 36.89 2.73
C LEU A 511 11.80 37.37 3.34
N THR A 512 11.88 38.64 3.78
CA THR A 512 13.09 39.19 4.42
C THR A 512 13.45 38.41 5.69
N GLU A 513 12.47 38.09 6.53
CA GLU A 513 12.69 37.32 7.76
C GLU A 513 13.12 35.89 7.44
N THR A 514 12.48 35.28 6.45
CA THR A 514 12.84 33.94 5.95
C THR A 514 14.28 33.89 5.44
N ILE A 515 14.71 34.87 4.65
CA ILE A 515 16.09 35.01 4.16
C ILE A 515 17.07 35.16 5.33
N SER A 516 16.76 36.06 6.27
CA SER A 516 17.62 36.33 7.43
C SER A 516 17.80 35.06 8.28
N SER A 517 16.72 34.32 8.51
CA SER A 517 16.73 33.05 9.24
C SER A 517 17.61 31.99 8.56
N LEU A 518 17.44 31.77 7.24
CA LEU A 518 18.25 30.80 6.51
C LEU A 518 19.74 31.14 6.49
N LEU A 519 20.08 32.41 6.24
CA LEU A 519 21.49 32.85 6.20
C LEU A 519 22.14 32.87 7.58
N GLY A 520 21.37 33.17 8.63
CA GLY A 520 21.84 33.19 10.02
C GLY A 520 21.97 31.82 10.67
N ASN A 521 21.30 30.80 10.12
CA ASN A 521 21.36 29.44 10.64
C ASN A 521 22.63 28.72 10.19
N LYS A 522 23.49 28.39 11.15
CA LYS A 522 24.77 27.67 10.92
C LYS A 522 24.61 26.26 10.39
N SER A 523 23.42 25.67 10.48
CA SER A 523 23.12 24.33 9.99
C SER A 523 22.63 24.32 8.54
N THR A 524 22.39 25.50 7.95
CA THR A 524 21.93 25.62 6.56
C THR A 524 23.02 25.13 5.61
N LEU A 525 22.64 24.26 4.66
CA LEU A 525 23.61 23.70 3.72
C LEU A 525 24.16 24.78 2.77
N PRO A 526 25.43 24.64 2.33
CA PRO A 526 26.08 25.59 1.43
C PRO A 526 25.32 25.91 0.16
N GLU A 527 24.64 24.93 -0.45
CA GLU A 527 23.84 25.15 -1.67
C GLU A 527 22.63 26.07 -1.42
N ILE A 528 21.94 25.86 -0.30
CA ILE A 528 20.82 26.70 0.10
C ILE A 528 21.30 28.12 0.41
N LEU A 529 22.43 28.27 1.11
CA LEU A 529 23.03 29.59 1.36
C LEU A 529 23.34 30.33 0.05
N CYS A 530 23.95 29.66 -0.93
CA CYS A 530 24.25 30.24 -2.24
C CYS A 530 22.97 30.70 -2.98
N ASN A 531 21.92 29.87 -2.98
CA ASN A 531 20.68 30.18 -3.67
C ASN A 531 19.89 31.30 -2.97
N THR A 532 19.89 31.33 -1.64
CA THR A 532 19.35 32.43 -0.85
C THR A 532 20.09 33.73 -1.13
N LEU A 533 21.43 33.72 -1.14
CA LEU A 533 22.23 34.90 -1.50
C LEU A 533 21.98 35.37 -2.94
N THR A 534 21.74 34.44 -3.87
CA THR A 534 21.39 34.75 -5.26
C THR A 534 20.02 35.43 -5.36
N LEU A 535 19.03 34.93 -4.63
CA LEU A 535 17.71 35.57 -4.52
C LEU A 535 17.84 36.98 -3.95
N THR A 536 18.52 37.13 -2.81
CA THR A 536 18.72 38.43 -2.15
C THR A 536 19.44 39.42 -3.07
N LYS A 537 20.50 38.97 -3.76
CA LYS A 537 21.19 39.78 -4.77
C LYS A 537 20.24 40.23 -5.88
N THR A 538 19.41 39.33 -6.39
CA THR A 538 18.45 39.62 -7.46
C THR A 538 17.45 40.69 -7.04
N LEU A 539 16.90 40.56 -5.83
CA LEU A 539 15.98 41.54 -5.22
C LEU A 539 16.62 42.93 -5.10
N CYS A 540 17.90 43.01 -4.74
CA CYS A 540 18.61 44.29 -4.59
C CYS A 540 19.11 44.89 -5.92
N SER A 541 19.39 44.06 -6.92
CA SER A 541 19.96 44.47 -8.23
C SER A 541 18.90 44.97 -9.22
N ALA A 542 17.68 44.45 -9.15
CA ALA A 542 16.61 44.79 -10.09
C ALA A 542 16.08 46.24 -9.94
N VAL A 543 16.50 46.95 -8.90
CA VAL A 543 16.15 48.36 -8.65
C VAL A 543 17.13 49.28 -9.39
N SER A 544 16.85 49.60 -10.66
CA SER A 544 17.58 50.61 -11.46
C SER A 544 16.97 52.01 -11.31
N GLU A 545 17.79 53.02 -11.08
CA GLU A 545 17.45 54.46 -10.91
C GLU A 545 17.01 55.19 -12.21
N SER A 546 16.40 54.50 -13.18
CA SER A 546 15.97 55.14 -14.43
C SER A 546 14.49 55.60 -14.36
N PRO A 547 14.17 56.87 -14.72
CA PRO A 547 12.79 57.33 -14.78
C PRO A 547 12.01 56.55 -15.84
N PRO A 548 10.68 56.33 -15.66
CA PRO A 548 9.90 55.42 -16.49
C PRO A 548 9.96 55.84 -17.97
N SER A 549 10.48 54.95 -18.82
CA SER A 549 10.43 55.12 -20.27
C SER A 549 8.98 55.10 -20.73
N THR A 550 8.53 56.24 -21.24
CA THR A 550 7.25 56.41 -21.91
C THR A 550 7.10 55.41 -23.05
N LEU A 551 6.16 54.46 -22.94
CA LEU A 551 5.14 54.12 -23.94
C LEU A 551 4.51 52.75 -23.62
N SER A 552 3.38 52.74 -22.91
CA SER A 552 2.18 51.95 -23.26
C SER A 552 1.12 52.09 -22.15
N CYS A 553 -0.10 52.47 -22.57
CA CYS A 553 -1.34 52.51 -21.81
C CYS A 553 -1.55 53.67 -20.79
N LYS A 554 -2.11 54.78 -21.31
CA LYS A 554 -2.52 56.01 -20.60
C LYS A 554 -3.72 55.85 -19.64
N LEU A 555 -3.87 54.71 -18.96
CA LEU A 555 -4.89 54.52 -17.92
C LEU A 555 -4.34 53.99 -16.58
N LEU A 556 -3.02 53.80 -16.45
CA LEU A 556 -2.34 53.44 -15.19
C LEU A 556 -1.35 54.51 -14.70
N ALA A 557 -1.33 55.71 -15.30
CA ALA A 557 -0.57 56.86 -14.82
C ALA A 557 -1.14 57.49 -13.52
N CYS A 558 -1.81 56.68 -12.69
CA CYS A 558 -2.24 56.99 -11.34
C CYS A 558 -1.45 56.08 -10.38
N THR A 559 -0.27 56.55 -9.97
CA THR A 559 0.40 56.42 -8.66
C THR A 559 1.89 56.06 -8.78
N GLY A 560 2.77 56.95 -8.31
CA GLY A 560 4.17 56.65 -7.98
C GLY A 560 4.32 55.71 -6.77
N ARG A 561 3.53 54.62 -6.72
CA ARG A 561 3.49 53.62 -5.64
C ARG A 561 4.25 52.34 -5.99
N VAL A 562 4.42 51.99 -7.27
CA VAL A 562 5.06 50.72 -7.68
C VAL A 562 6.59 50.76 -7.53
N THR A 563 7.24 51.83 -8.00
CA THR A 563 8.68 52.09 -7.74
C THR A 563 8.99 52.25 -6.26
N ASN A 564 8.00 52.64 -5.46
CA ASN A 564 8.11 52.75 -4.00
C ASN A 564 8.17 51.36 -3.31
N MET A 565 7.49 50.34 -3.84
CA MET A 565 7.45 49.02 -3.18
C MET A 565 8.73 48.21 -3.37
N GLN A 566 9.34 48.24 -4.55
CA GLN A 566 10.64 47.61 -4.78
C GLN A 566 11.74 48.24 -3.93
N GLN A 567 11.75 49.57 -3.91
CA GLN A 567 12.66 50.34 -3.07
C GLN A 567 12.42 50.03 -1.59
N SER A 568 11.15 49.95 -1.15
CA SER A 568 10.81 49.59 0.23
C SER A 568 11.26 48.17 0.61
N LEU A 569 11.12 47.20 -0.30
CA LEU A 569 11.62 45.82 -0.06
C LEU A 569 13.15 45.79 0.00
N LYS A 570 13.83 46.53 -0.87
CA LYS A 570 15.29 46.70 -0.82
C LYS A 570 15.73 47.34 0.50
N GLU A 571 15.08 48.43 0.92
CA GLU A 571 15.37 49.10 2.19
C GLU A 571 15.17 48.17 3.39
N GLU A 572 14.12 47.34 3.38
CA GLU A 572 13.86 46.34 4.41
C GLU A 572 14.99 45.30 4.48
N ILE A 573 15.41 44.74 3.33
CA ILE A 573 16.57 43.84 3.27
C ILE A 573 17.83 44.52 3.82
N MET A 574 18.08 45.77 3.45
CA MET A 574 19.25 46.54 3.90
C MET A 574 19.26 46.82 5.40
N THR A 575 18.07 46.94 6.02
CA THR A 575 17.91 47.27 7.44
C THR A 575 17.69 46.05 8.35
N SER A 576 17.45 44.88 7.77
CA SER A 576 17.18 43.62 8.49
C SER A 576 18.41 42.90 9.05
N GLY A 577 19.62 43.41 8.83
CA GLY A 577 20.88 42.77 9.23
C GLY A 577 21.40 41.69 8.28
N ILE A 578 20.67 41.37 7.19
CA ILE A 578 21.11 40.42 6.15
C ILE A 578 22.47 40.78 5.56
N VAL A 579 22.76 42.07 5.38
CA VAL A 579 24.06 42.55 4.86
C VAL A 579 25.21 42.16 5.78
N ASP A 580 25.02 42.26 7.10
CA ASP A 580 26.05 41.89 8.08
C ASP A 580 26.24 40.38 8.15
N ILE A 581 25.16 39.60 8.04
CA ILE A 581 25.23 38.14 7.91
C ILE A 581 26.01 37.77 6.63
N ALA A 582 25.75 38.42 5.50
CA ALA A 582 26.48 38.17 4.25
C ALA A 582 27.97 38.52 4.35
N ARG A 583 28.34 39.60 5.05
CA ARG A 583 29.74 39.91 5.34
C ARG A 583 30.42 38.83 6.18
N GLN A 584 29.71 38.22 7.13
CA GLN A 584 30.23 37.08 7.90
C GLN A 584 30.42 35.85 6.99
N LEU A 585 29.45 35.57 6.11
CA LEU A 585 29.52 34.48 5.13
C LEU A 585 30.61 34.67 4.06
N SER A 586 31.12 35.88 3.88
CA SER A 586 32.27 36.15 3.00
C SER A 586 33.56 35.46 3.47
N CYS A 587 33.60 35.02 4.73
CA CYS A 587 34.67 34.23 5.35
C CYS A 587 34.28 32.76 5.58
N HIS A 588 33.19 32.27 4.98
CA HIS A 588 32.74 30.88 5.12
C HIS A 588 33.81 29.87 4.64
N GLU A 589 33.78 28.65 5.18
CA GLU A 589 34.76 27.61 4.85
C GLU A 589 34.66 27.18 3.37
N GLU A 590 33.43 26.96 2.90
CA GLU A 590 33.09 26.65 1.52
C GLU A 590 33.31 27.84 0.57
N GLU A 591 34.11 27.63 -0.48
CA GLU A 591 34.46 28.66 -1.47
C GLU A 591 33.24 29.24 -2.19
N LYS A 592 32.31 28.38 -2.64
CA LYS A 592 31.08 28.80 -3.33
C LYS A 592 30.20 29.74 -2.49
N VAL A 593 30.19 29.56 -1.17
CA VAL A 593 29.42 30.43 -0.26
C VAL A 593 30.11 31.78 -0.12
N ARG A 594 31.45 31.79 0.02
CA ARG A 594 32.23 33.04 0.02
C ARG A 594 32.02 33.84 -1.26
N GLU A 595 32.08 33.18 -2.41
CA GLU A 595 31.89 33.83 -3.71
C GLU A 595 30.49 34.43 -3.85
N ALA A 596 29.45 33.68 -3.51
CA ALA A 596 28.07 34.16 -3.54
C ALA A 596 27.88 35.37 -2.59
N ALA A 597 28.44 35.30 -1.39
CA ALA A 597 28.34 36.35 -0.38
C ALA A 597 29.08 37.63 -0.82
N ASN A 598 30.32 37.50 -1.29
CA ASN A 598 31.11 38.64 -1.81
C ASN A 598 30.42 39.29 -3.01
N THR A 599 29.84 38.48 -3.90
CA THR A 599 29.11 38.99 -5.07
C THR A 599 27.86 39.78 -4.66
N PHE A 600 27.14 39.32 -3.64
CA PHE A 600 25.99 40.06 -3.10
C PHE A 600 26.43 41.37 -2.43
N VAL A 601 27.48 41.34 -1.59
CA VAL A 601 28.00 42.53 -0.90
C VAL A 601 28.48 43.58 -1.92
N ALA A 602 29.17 43.17 -2.99
CA ALA A 602 29.66 44.07 -4.04
C ALA A 602 28.51 44.84 -4.73
N VAL A 603 27.38 44.19 -5.02
CA VAL A 603 26.19 44.84 -5.60
C VAL A 603 25.66 45.96 -4.70
N LEU A 604 25.81 45.84 -3.39
CA LEU A 604 25.35 46.85 -2.43
C LEU A 604 26.35 48.00 -2.28
N GLU A 605 27.65 47.74 -2.45
CA GLU A 605 28.72 48.75 -2.36
C GLU A 605 28.86 49.59 -3.64
N GLU A 606 28.42 49.07 -4.80
CA GLU A 606 28.38 49.80 -6.08
C GLU A 606 27.13 50.68 -6.27
N ALA A 607 26.11 50.56 -5.40
CA ALA A 607 24.95 51.44 -5.41
C ALA A 607 25.26 52.73 -4.61
N PRO A 608 25.25 53.93 -5.21
CA PRO A 608 25.57 55.16 -4.49
C PRO A 608 24.54 55.42 -3.39
N LEU A 609 24.97 55.33 -2.13
CA LEU A 609 24.26 55.89 -0.99
C LEU A 609 24.33 57.43 -1.10
N GLU A 610 23.34 58.07 -1.72
CA GLU A 610 23.14 59.50 -1.53
C GLU A 610 22.79 59.76 -0.06
N ARG A 611 23.62 60.58 0.60
CA ARG A 611 23.43 61.08 1.97
C ARG A 611 22.46 62.25 2.00
#